data_AF-A0A9Q3CLF3-F1
#
_entry.id   AF-A0A9Q3CLF3-F1
#
_cell.length_a   1.000
_cell.length_b   1.000
_cell.length_c   1.000
_cell.angle_alpha   90.00
_cell.angle_beta   90.00
_cell.angle_gamma   90.00
#
_symmetry.space_group_name_H-M   'P 1'
#
loop_
_entity.id
_entity.type
_entity.pdbx_description
1 polymer ?
#
loop_
_entity_poly.entity_id
_entity_poly.type
_entity_poly.pdbx_seq_one_letter_code
_entity_poly.pdbx_strand_id
1 'polypeptide(L)'
;MTDQDHQELDRIITRGRRLTVAQVTDLMTHHVSTCTIQREIHKLAHCHWMINDWARVVWTDELAFELGKKVNWVRVWRTPQEKWNLENLAINH
;
A
#
# COMPACT_ATOMS: atom_id res chain seq x y z
N MET A 1 12.95 -1.26 -5.38
CA MET A 1 13.59 -0.72 -6.59
C MET A 1 14.99 -0.30 -6.22
N THR A 2 15.94 -0.75 -7.01
CA THR A 2 17.35 -0.36 -6.95
C THR A 2 17.55 0.97 -7.68
N ASP A 3 18.67 1.64 -7.48
CA ASP A 3 19.00 2.88 -8.21
C ASP A 3 19.04 2.67 -9.73
N GLN A 4 19.41 1.46 -10.16
CA GLN A 4 19.36 1.06 -11.57
C GLN A 4 17.93 1.05 -12.11
N ASP A 5 16.97 0.51 -11.35
CA ASP A 5 15.55 0.49 -11.74
C ASP A 5 14.97 1.90 -11.84
N HIS A 6 15.41 2.82 -10.97
CA HIS A 6 14.97 4.22 -11.03
C HIS A 6 15.47 4.92 -12.30
N GLN A 7 16.74 4.70 -12.68
CA GLN A 7 17.29 5.28 -13.92
C GLN A 7 16.63 4.69 -15.17
N GLU A 8 16.33 3.39 -15.16
CA GLU A 8 15.61 2.73 -16.23
C GLU A 8 14.19 3.29 -16.38
N LEU A 9 13.48 3.47 -15.27
CA LEU A 9 12.14 4.09 -15.23
C LEU A 9 12.14 5.49 -15.83
N ASP A 10 13.09 6.33 -15.40
CA ASP A 10 13.20 7.70 -15.88
C ASP A 10 13.44 7.77 -17.39
N ARG A 11 14.29 6.87 -17.91
CA ARG A 11 14.53 6.74 -19.37
C ARG A 11 13.28 6.30 -20.12
N ILE A 12 12.55 5.31 -19.61
CA ILE A 12 11.32 4.79 -20.25
C ILE A 12 10.25 5.87 -20.29
N ILE A 13 10.04 6.59 -19.19
CA ILE A 13 9.05 7.67 -19.10
C ILE A 13 9.43 8.83 -20.02
N THR A 14 10.69 9.28 -19.99
CA THR A 14 11.15 10.42 -20.80
C THR A 14 11.07 10.12 -22.30
N ARG A 15 11.29 8.86 -22.70
CA ARG A 15 11.21 8.42 -24.10
C ARG A 15 9.78 8.11 -24.56
N GLY A 16 8.93 7.63 -23.66
CA GLY A 16 7.59 7.14 -23.96
C GLY A 16 6.50 8.17 -23.63
N ARG A 17 6.12 9.00 -24.60
CA ARG A 17 5.16 10.10 -24.39
C ARG A 17 3.75 9.64 -23.95
N ARG A 18 3.37 8.36 -24.10
CA ARG A 18 2.03 7.81 -23.79
C ARG A 18 2.05 6.30 -23.49
N LEU A 19 2.86 5.86 -22.52
CA LEU A 19 2.85 4.47 -22.05
C LEU A 19 1.87 4.29 -20.88
N THR A 20 1.19 3.15 -20.82
CA THR A 20 0.41 2.75 -19.64
C THR A 20 1.32 2.14 -18.56
N VAL A 21 0.89 2.13 -17.30
CA VAL A 21 1.68 1.55 -16.18
C VAL A 21 2.02 0.06 -16.43
N ALA A 22 1.09 -0.69 -17.04
CA ALA A 22 1.32 -2.08 -17.43
C ALA A 22 2.43 -2.19 -18.47
N GLN A 23 2.38 -1.37 -19.53
CA GLN A 23 3.42 -1.33 -20.56
C GLN A 23 4.78 -0.93 -20.00
N VAL A 24 4.84 0.02 -19.06
CA VAL A 24 6.09 0.38 -18.37
C VAL A 24 6.63 -0.80 -17.58
N THR A 25 5.75 -1.56 -16.92
CA THR A 25 6.13 -2.76 -16.16
C THR A 25 6.71 -3.84 -17.06
N ASP A 26 6.12 -4.06 -18.24
CA ASP A 26 6.58 -5.05 -19.22
C ASP A 26 7.92 -4.66 -19.88
N LEU A 27 8.21 -3.35 -19.93
CA LEU A 27 9.46 -2.82 -20.50
C LEU A 27 10.63 -2.82 -19.52
N MET A 28 10.38 -3.05 -18.23
CA MET A 28 11.42 -3.13 -17.22
C MET A 28 12.22 -4.43 -17.35
N THR A 29 13.55 -4.31 -17.22
CA THR A 29 14.44 -5.48 -17.17
C THR A 29 14.17 -6.33 -15.93
N HIS A 30 13.89 -5.70 -14.78
CA HIS A 30 13.51 -6.38 -13.56
C HIS A 30 11.99 -6.39 -13.38
N HIS A 31 11.46 -7.51 -12.91
CA HIS A 31 10.04 -7.59 -12.58
C HIS A 31 9.73 -6.71 -11.36
N VAL A 32 8.98 -5.62 -11.59
CA VAL A 32 8.50 -4.70 -10.55
C VAL A 32 6.97 -4.67 -10.59
N SER A 33 6.31 -4.67 -9.43
CA SER A 33 4.85 -4.60 -9.39
C SER A 33 4.33 -3.28 -10.00
N THR A 34 3.20 -3.34 -10.69
CA THR A 34 2.50 -2.16 -11.24
C THR A 34 2.22 -1.08 -10.19
N CYS A 35 1.85 -1.47 -8.96
CA CYS A 35 1.66 -0.53 -7.83
C CYS A 35 2.94 0.24 -7.47
N THR A 36 4.10 -0.42 -7.52
CA THR A 36 5.39 0.24 -7.28
C THR A 36 5.73 1.22 -8.41
N ILE A 37 5.54 0.82 -9.67
CA ILE A 37 5.74 1.71 -10.82
C ILE A 37 4.80 2.92 -10.75
N GLN A 38 3.51 2.69 -10.44
CA GLN A 38 2.52 3.76 -10.29
C GLN A 38 2.92 4.75 -9.20
N ARG A 39 3.41 4.25 -8.06
CA ARG A 39 3.89 5.10 -6.97
C ARG A 39 5.09 5.96 -7.39
N GLU A 40 6.07 5.38 -8.08
CA GLU A 40 7.25 6.14 -8.53
C GLU A 40 6.89 7.16 -9.62
N ILE A 41 6.03 6.80 -10.58
CA ILE A 41 5.50 7.76 -11.56
C ILE A 41 4.78 8.92 -10.86
N HIS A 42 3.95 8.62 -9.86
CA HIS A 42 3.26 9.66 -9.10
C HIS A 42 4.23 10.60 -8.37
N LYS A 43 5.34 10.09 -7.83
CA LYS A 43 6.38 10.94 -7.23
C LYS A 43 7.05 11.83 -8.27
N LEU A 44 7.42 11.28 -9.43
CA LEU A 44 8.07 12.04 -10.50
C LEU A 44 7.13 13.14 -11.05
N ALA A 45 5.85 12.84 -11.23
CA ALA A 45 4.87 13.81 -11.71
C ALA A 45 4.68 15.00 -10.77
N HIS A 46 4.87 14.80 -9.47
CA HIS A 46 4.64 15.81 -8.43
C HIS A 46 5.93 16.25 -7.71
N CYS A 47 7.11 15.89 -8.23
CA CYS A 47 8.39 16.23 -7.59
C CYS A 47 8.66 17.74 -7.57
N HIS A 48 8.03 18.47 -8.49
CA HIS A 48 8.14 19.92 -8.60
C HIS A 48 7.02 20.68 -7.84
N TRP A 49 6.09 19.97 -7.19
CA TRP A 49 5.00 20.59 -6.44
C TRP A 49 5.51 21.21 -5.16
N MET A 50 5.08 22.44 -4.90
CA MET A 50 5.32 23.14 -3.65
C MET A 50 4.17 22.88 -2.67
N ILE A 51 4.36 23.29 -1.41
CA ILE A 51 3.32 23.17 -0.35
C ILE A 51 1.99 23.81 -0.80
N ASN A 52 2.05 24.91 -1.55
CA ASN A 52 0.85 25.59 -2.04
C ASN A 52 0.09 24.79 -3.11
N ASP A 53 0.75 23.92 -3.87
CA ASP A 53 0.09 23.05 -4.84
C ASP A 53 -0.66 21.93 -4.10
N TRP A 54 -0.02 21.32 -3.10
CA TRP A 54 -0.65 20.33 -2.22
C TRP A 54 -1.85 20.91 -1.44
N ALA A 55 -1.77 22.17 -1.02
CA ALA A 55 -2.87 22.85 -0.31
C ALA A 55 -4.13 23.05 -1.17
N ARG A 56 -4.03 22.93 -2.49
CA ARG A 56 -5.17 23.03 -3.42
C ARG A 56 -5.82 21.68 -3.72
N VAL A 57 -5.19 20.57 -3.31
CA VAL A 57 -5.72 19.23 -3.54
C VAL A 57 -6.89 18.96 -2.59
N VAL A 58 -8.03 18.58 -3.15
CA VAL A 58 -9.17 18.05 -2.39
C VAL A 58 -9.01 16.55 -2.29
N TRP A 59 -8.83 16.04 -1.07
CA TRP A 59 -8.70 14.61 -0.79
C TRP A 59 -10.05 14.03 -0.38
N THR A 60 -10.37 12.85 -0.89
CA THR A 60 -11.57 12.09 -0.52
C THR A 60 -11.20 10.64 -0.32
N ASP A 61 -11.68 10.04 0.77
CA ASP A 61 -11.55 8.61 1.04
C ASP A 61 -12.86 8.10 1.65
N GLU A 62 -13.12 6.81 1.49
CA GLU A 62 -14.26 6.14 2.09
C GLU A 62 -13.76 5.23 3.21
N LEU A 63 -14.15 5.54 4.45
CA LEU A 63 -13.86 4.70 5.59
C LEU A 63 -15.12 3.94 6.01
N ALA A 64 -14.98 2.62 6.18
CA ALA A 64 -15.99 1.80 6.83
C ALA A 64 -15.71 1.76 8.34
N PHE A 65 -16.66 2.26 9.15
CA PHE A 65 -16.65 2.08 10.59
C PHE A 65 -17.81 1.18 11.01
N GLU A 66 -17.53 0.22 11.89
CA GLU A 66 -18.51 -0.72 12.42
C GLU A 66 -18.73 -0.43 13.91
N LEU A 67 -19.98 -0.18 14.30
CA LEU A 67 -20.34 -0.08 15.71
C LEU A 67 -20.38 -1.50 16.32
N GLY A 68 -19.53 -1.76 17.32
CA GLY A 68 -19.48 -3.06 17.98
C GLY A 68 -18.59 -4.10 17.27
N LYS A 69 -17.48 -3.67 16.67
CA LYS A 69 -16.45 -4.57 16.13
C LYS A 69 -16.06 -5.58 17.22
N LYS A 70 -16.29 -6.88 17.00
CA LYS A 70 -15.83 -7.95 17.90
C LYS A 70 -14.30 -8.03 17.83
N VAL A 71 -13.61 -7.11 18.51
CA VAL A 71 -12.15 -7.09 18.68
C VAL A 71 -11.66 -8.17 19.66
N ASN A 72 -12.56 -8.96 20.23
CA ASN A 72 -12.25 -9.98 21.24
C ASN A 72 -11.78 -11.32 20.65
N TRP A 73 -11.24 -11.35 19.44
CA TRP A 73 -10.45 -12.51 18.99
C TRP A 73 -9.08 -12.44 19.68
N VAL A 74 -9.06 -12.81 20.96
CA VAL A 74 -7.80 -13.04 21.67
C VAL A 74 -7.16 -14.25 20.99
N ARG A 75 -5.98 -14.05 20.38
CA ARG A 75 -5.18 -15.18 19.88
C ARG A 75 -4.69 -15.96 21.10
N VAL A 76 -5.33 -17.10 21.39
CA VAL A 76 -4.94 -17.96 22.52
C VAL A 76 -4.22 -19.19 22.00
N TRP A 77 -3.01 -19.43 22.51
CA TRP A 77 -2.27 -20.66 22.29
C TRP A 77 -2.84 -21.73 23.23
N ARG A 78 -3.69 -22.63 22.73
CA ARG A 78 -4.28 -23.73 23.50
C ARG A 78 -4.20 -25.04 22.73
N THR A 79 -4.15 -26.16 23.44
CA THR A 79 -4.41 -27.49 22.86
C THR A 79 -5.93 -27.71 22.66
N PRO A 80 -6.38 -28.57 21.72
CA PRO A 80 -7.81 -28.75 21.42
C PRO A 80 -8.70 -29.07 22.63
N GLN A 81 -8.12 -29.66 23.69
CA GLN A 81 -8.79 -30.08 24.92
C GLN A 81 -9.09 -28.92 25.88
N GLU A 82 -8.45 -27.75 25.72
CA GLU A 82 -8.52 -26.61 26.67
C GLU A 82 -9.47 -25.50 26.21
N LYS A 83 -10.23 -25.74 25.12
CA LYS A 83 -11.15 -24.76 24.53
C LYS A 83 -12.18 -24.22 25.52
N TRP A 84 -12.61 -25.05 26.48
CA TRP A 84 -13.66 -24.74 27.45
C TRP A 84 -13.14 -24.54 28.88
N ASN A 85 -11.83 -24.45 29.09
CA ASN A 85 -11.30 -24.20 30.43
C ASN A 85 -11.69 -22.78 30.87
N LEU A 86 -12.47 -22.69 31.95
CA LEU A 86 -12.97 -21.44 32.53
C LEU A 86 -11.84 -20.51 32.98
N GLU A 87 -10.68 -21.04 33.38
CA GLU A 87 -9.50 -20.23 33.72
C GLU A 87 -8.92 -19.46 32.53
N ASN A 88 -9.19 -19.94 31.30
CA ASN A 88 -8.72 -19.31 30.07
C ASN A 88 -9.73 -18.30 29.48
N LEU A 89 -10.89 -18.12 30.10
CA LEU A 89 -11.84 -17.05 29.77
C LEU A 89 -11.52 -15.90 30.71
N ALA A 90 -10.57 -15.04 30.33
CA ALA A 90 -10.30 -13.82 31.05
C ALA A 90 -11.54 -12.91 31.01
N ILE A 91 -12.43 -13.07 31.98
CA ILE A 91 -13.44 -12.08 32.34
C ILE A 91 -12.68 -11.04 33.14
N ASN A 92 -12.14 -10.04 32.44
CA ASN A 92 -11.60 -8.87 33.10
C ASN A 92 -12.75 -8.15 33.79
N HIS A 93 -12.61 -7.98 35.11
CA HIS A 93 -13.48 -7.20 35.99
C HIS A 93 -13.36 -5.70 35.72
#